data_AF-A0A7I8DGR8-F1
#
_entry.id   AF-A0A7I8DGR8-F1
#
_cell.length_a   1.000
_cell.length_b   1.000
_cell.length_c   1.000
_cell.angle_alpha   90.00
_cell.angle_beta   90.00
_cell.angle_gamma   90.00
#
_symmetry.space_group_name_H-M   'P 1'
#
loop_
_entity.id
_entity.type
_entity.pdbx_description
1 polymer ?
#
loop_
_entity_poly.entity_id
_entity_poly.type
_entity_poly.pdbx_seq_one_letter_code
_entity_poly.pdbx_strand_id
1 'polypeptide(L)'
;MAILNMSKTLFKSLFHGPYTTLYPIKTKEKFERTRGKIDIDMPQCIYCGMCQRRCPTGAIQVDKASTAWGIDRLKCIQCGYCTEVCPKKCLDMNNNYTVPSYGESKDKFSNA
;
A
#
# COMPACT_ATOMS: atom_id res chain seq x y z
N MET A 1 -46.95 21.05 -3.65
CA MET A 1 -45.57 21.15 -3.12
C MET A 1 -45.30 19.93 -2.26
N ALA A 2 -44.44 19.02 -2.71
CA ALA A 2 -44.16 17.78 -1.99
C ALA A 2 -43.08 18.02 -0.93
N ILE A 3 -43.50 18.36 0.29
CA ILE A 3 -42.61 18.84 1.37
C ILE A 3 -41.99 17.69 2.20
N LEU A 4 -42.47 16.44 2.09
CA LEU A 4 -42.08 15.34 3.00
C LEU A 4 -41.75 13.99 2.33
N ASN A 5 -41.26 13.97 1.10
CA ASN A 5 -40.96 12.70 0.39
C ASN A 5 -39.81 11.88 1.03
N MET A 6 -39.00 12.48 1.90
CA MET A 6 -37.85 11.84 2.55
C MET A 6 -38.11 11.44 4.02
N SER A 7 -39.30 11.70 4.57
CA SER A 7 -39.61 11.39 5.98
C SER A 7 -39.48 9.89 6.27
N LYS A 8 -40.00 9.04 5.38
CA LYS A 8 -39.91 7.57 5.49
C LYS A 8 -38.45 7.08 5.52
N THR A 9 -37.57 7.71 4.75
CA THR A 9 -36.14 7.39 4.71
C THR A 9 -35.44 7.82 6.00
N LEU A 10 -35.79 9.00 6.53
CA LEU A 10 -35.26 9.51 7.80
C LEU A 10 -35.60 8.58 8.97
N PHE A 11 -36.86 8.16 9.07
CA PHE A 11 -37.27 7.20 10.10
C PHE A 11 -36.50 5.88 9.95
N LYS A 12 -36.37 5.33 8.74
CA LYS A 12 -35.61 4.08 8.50
C LYS A 12 -34.12 4.23 8.86
N SER A 13 -33.52 5.38 8.57
CA SER A 13 -32.12 5.67 8.89
C SER A 13 -31.88 5.78 10.40
N LEU A 14 -32.85 6.31 11.17
CA LEU A 14 -32.73 6.44 12.62
C LEU A 14 -32.72 5.07 13.31
N PHE A 15 -33.54 4.12 12.86
CA PHE A 15 -33.63 2.77 13.44
C PHE A 15 -32.51 1.81 13.01
N HIS A 16 -31.84 2.05 11.87
CA HIS A 16 -30.77 1.16 11.38
C HIS A 16 -29.41 1.39 12.09
N GLY A 17 -29.32 2.39 12.98
CA GLY A 17 -28.09 2.78 13.66
C GLY A 17 -27.04 3.38 12.70
N PRO A 18 -25.91 3.87 13.23
CA PRO A 18 -24.85 4.42 12.40
C PRO A 18 -24.16 3.31 11.59
N TYR A 19 -24.06 3.49 10.28
CA TYR A 19 -23.34 2.57 9.39
C TYR A 19 -21.80 2.66 9.53
N THR A 20 -21.31 3.49 10.44
CA THR A 20 -19.88 3.76 10.63
C THR A 20 -19.20 2.67 11.46
N THR A 21 -17.92 2.46 11.22
CA THR A 21 -17.03 1.66 12.07
C THR A 21 -16.25 2.59 12.99
N LEU A 22 -16.21 2.29 14.29
CA LEU A 22 -15.50 3.10 15.29
C LEU A 22 -13.98 2.95 15.16
N TYR A 23 -13.37 3.66 14.23
CA TYR A 23 -11.90 3.81 14.19
C TYR A 23 -11.46 4.79 15.29
N PRO A 24 -10.40 4.52 16.07
CA PRO A 24 -9.40 3.46 15.94
C PRO A 24 -9.67 2.16 16.72
N ILE A 25 -10.77 2.07 17.47
CA ILE A 25 -11.06 0.95 18.37
C ILE A 25 -11.36 -0.35 17.58
N LYS A 26 -12.14 -0.24 16.51
CA LYS A 26 -12.49 -1.32 15.59
C LYS A 26 -12.03 -0.97 14.18
N THR A 27 -10.97 -1.62 13.74
CA THR A 27 -10.47 -1.51 12.37
C THR A 27 -11.36 -2.31 11.41
N LYS A 28 -11.42 -1.90 10.15
CA LYS A 28 -12.08 -2.69 9.10
C LYS A 28 -11.24 -3.92 8.79
N GLU A 29 -11.91 -5.04 8.56
CA GLU A 29 -11.30 -6.23 8.00
C GLU A 29 -10.77 -5.95 6.60
N LYS A 30 -9.63 -6.56 6.27
CA LYS A 30 -8.94 -6.34 5.00
C LYS A 30 -9.29 -7.46 4.03
N PHE A 31 -9.55 -7.11 2.77
CA PHE A 31 -9.78 -8.11 1.71
C PHE A 31 -8.47 -8.74 1.26
N GLU A 32 -8.49 -10.01 0.85
CA GLU A 32 -7.31 -10.80 0.46
C GLU A 32 -6.44 -10.14 -0.62
N ARG A 33 -7.05 -9.44 -1.59
CA ARG A 33 -6.36 -8.84 -2.75
C ARG A 33 -6.13 -7.33 -2.63
N THR A 34 -6.27 -6.79 -1.43
CA THR A 34 -6.00 -5.37 -1.18
C THR A 34 -4.53 -5.07 -1.40
N ARG A 35 -4.23 -4.03 -2.19
CA ARG A 35 -2.85 -3.57 -2.39
C ARG A 35 -2.45 -2.63 -1.25
N GLY A 36 -1.36 -2.94 -0.57
CA GLY A 36 -0.81 -2.12 0.50
C GLY A 36 0.68 -1.90 0.33
N LYS A 37 1.44 -2.09 1.40
CA LYS A 37 2.89 -1.89 1.44
C LYS A 37 3.61 -2.98 0.63
N ILE A 38 4.66 -2.58 -0.10
CA ILE A 38 5.56 -3.52 -0.76
C ILE A 38 6.61 -3.99 0.25
N ASP A 39 6.68 -5.28 0.51
CA ASP A 39 7.74 -5.89 1.32
C ASP A 39 8.73 -6.63 0.40
N ILE A 40 10.00 -6.66 0.81
CA ILE A 40 11.09 -7.30 0.05
C ILE A 40 11.77 -8.36 0.90
N ASP A 41 11.99 -9.53 0.32
CA ASP A 41 12.87 -10.57 0.84
C ASP A 41 14.30 -10.35 0.31
N MET A 42 15.14 -9.69 1.11
CA MET A 42 16.49 -9.27 0.70
C MET A 42 17.42 -10.43 0.32
N PRO A 43 17.49 -11.56 1.06
CA PRO A 43 18.28 -12.74 0.68
C PRO A 43 18.03 -13.27 -0.75
N GLN A 44 16.82 -13.09 -1.27
CA GLN A 44 16.45 -13.56 -2.62
C GLN A 44 16.70 -12.51 -3.71
N CYS A 45 17.01 -11.27 -3.33
CA CYS A 45 17.23 -10.17 -4.26
C CYS A 45 18.62 -10.29 -4.93
N ILE A 46 18.63 -10.29 -6.26
CA ILE A 46 19.85 -10.32 -7.09
C ILE A 46 20.24 -8.94 -7.66
N TYR A 47 19.62 -7.87 -7.16
CA TYR A 47 19.87 -6.48 -7.60
C TYR A 47 19.79 -6.28 -9.13
N CYS A 48 18.85 -6.96 -9.80
CA CYS A 48 18.70 -6.90 -11.26
C CYS A 48 18.16 -5.57 -11.81
N GLY A 49 17.54 -4.75 -10.95
CA GLY A 49 17.00 -3.43 -11.31
C GLY A 49 15.72 -3.44 -12.17
N MET A 50 15.10 -4.59 -12.45
CA MET A 50 13.86 -4.62 -13.25
C MET A 50 12.69 -3.90 -12.57
N CYS A 51 12.59 -4.00 -11.24
CA CYS A 51 11.59 -3.28 -10.46
C CYS A 51 11.75 -1.75 -10.55
N GLN A 52 12.99 -1.24 -10.59
CA GLN A 52 13.26 0.18 -10.81
C GLN A 52 12.81 0.63 -12.20
N ARG A 53 13.19 -0.10 -13.26
CA ARG A 53 12.84 0.27 -14.65
C ARG A 53 11.33 0.27 -14.90
N ARG A 54 10.60 -0.63 -14.24
CA ARG A 54 9.14 -0.74 -14.42
C ARG A 54 8.35 0.20 -13.51
N CYS A 55 8.97 0.81 -12.50
CA CYS A 55 8.29 1.70 -11.57
C CYS A 55 7.83 2.99 -12.29
N PRO A 56 6.52 3.27 -12.39
CA PRO A 56 6.03 4.45 -13.10
C PRO A 56 6.40 5.77 -12.43
N THR A 57 6.63 5.76 -11.12
CA THR A 57 6.97 6.96 -10.33
C THR A 57 8.45 7.08 -9.98
N GLY A 58 9.28 6.09 -10.37
CA GLY A 58 10.70 6.06 -10.01
C GLY A 58 10.93 5.95 -8.49
N ALA A 59 10.02 5.32 -7.75
CA ALA A 59 10.10 5.18 -6.30
C ALA A 59 11.19 4.19 -5.83
N ILE A 60 11.58 3.24 -6.68
CA ILE A 60 12.56 2.19 -6.36
C ILE A 60 13.92 2.56 -6.95
N GLN A 61 14.97 2.44 -6.14
CA GLN A 61 16.36 2.58 -6.56
C GLN A 61 17.11 1.30 -6.25
N VAL A 62 17.86 0.80 -7.23
CA VAL A 62 18.68 -0.41 -7.12
C VAL A 62 20.07 -0.07 -7.64
N ASP A 63 21.07 -0.31 -6.81
CA ASP A 63 22.47 -0.26 -7.22
C ASP A 63 23.08 -1.65 -7.06
N LYS A 64 23.58 -2.18 -8.19
CA LYS A 64 24.19 -3.50 -8.25
C LYS A 64 25.63 -3.48 -7.73
N ALA A 65 26.34 -2.36 -7.85
CA ALA A 65 27.74 -2.27 -7.43
C ALA A 65 27.85 -2.20 -5.90
N SER A 66 26.98 -1.43 -5.26
CA SER A 66 26.90 -1.32 -3.79
C SER A 66 25.94 -2.32 -3.14
N THR A 67 25.36 -3.24 -3.93
CA THR A 67 24.33 -4.20 -3.47
C THR A 67 23.28 -3.52 -2.59
N ALA A 68 22.80 -2.37 -3.08
CA ALA A 68 21.84 -1.53 -2.38
C ALA A 68 20.49 -1.57 -3.08
N TRP A 69 19.43 -1.70 -2.29
CA TRP A 69 18.06 -1.59 -2.74
C TRP A 69 17.31 -0.63 -1.82
N GLY A 70 16.57 0.30 -2.39
CA GLY A 70 15.77 1.24 -1.62
C GLY A 70 14.47 1.61 -2.30
N ILE A 71 13.49 1.99 -1.48
CA ILE A 71 12.17 2.42 -1.92
C ILE A 71 11.74 3.66 -1.14
N ASP A 72 11.35 4.69 -1.88
CA ASP A 72 10.69 5.88 -1.36
C ASP A 72 9.19 5.61 -1.24
N ARG A 73 8.70 5.49 0.00
CA ARG A 73 7.30 5.15 0.24
C ARG A 73 6.34 6.28 -0.10
N LEU A 74 6.80 7.54 -0.09
CA LEU A 74 5.95 8.68 -0.48
C LEU A 74 5.74 8.74 -1.99
N LYS A 75 6.69 8.23 -2.78
CA LYS A 75 6.57 8.14 -4.25
C LYS A 75 5.85 6.86 -4.72
N CYS A 76 5.67 5.89 -3.83
CA CYS A 76 5.06 4.61 -4.20
C CYS A 76 3.53 4.73 -4.30
N ILE A 77 2.98 4.48 -5.48
CA ILE A 77 1.52 4.46 -5.72
C ILE A 77 0.89 3.07 -5.55
N GLN A 78 1.62 2.11 -4.97
CA GLN A 78 1.12 0.76 -4.65
C GLN A 78 0.50 0.01 -5.85
N CYS A 79 1.03 0.23 -7.06
CA CYS A 79 0.49 -0.35 -8.29
C CYS A 79 0.72 -1.86 -8.45
N GLY A 80 1.80 -2.41 -7.86
CA GLY A 80 2.15 -3.84 -7.94
C GLY A 80 3.05 -4.24 -9.10
N TYR A 81 3.39 -3.35 -10.05
CA TYR A 81 4.24 -3.74 -11.18
C TYR A 81 5.62 -4.29 -10.80
N CYS A 82 6.17 -3.82 -9.68
CA CYS A 82 7.46 -4.32 -9.18
C CYS A 82 7.40 -5.79 -8.71
N THR A 83 6.26 -6.27 -8.21
CA THR A 83 6.08 -7.67 -7.78
C THR A 83 5.91 -8.57 -9.00
N GLU A 84 5.18 -8.09 -10.02
CA GLU A 84 4.94 -8.83 -11.27
C GLU A 84 6.20 -8.99 -12.13
N VAL A 85 7.04 -7.96 -12.20
CA VAL A 85 8.27 -7.98 -13.04
C VAL A 85 9.45 -8.67 -12.34
N CYS A 86 9.37 -8.94 -11.04
CA CYS A 86 10.50 -9.51 -10.31
C CYS A 86 10.73 -10.97 -10.72
N PRO A 87 11.89 -11.33 -11.30
CA PRO A 87 12.12 -12.68 -11.80
C PRO A 87 12.29 -13.69 -10.65
N LYS A 88 12.81 -13.22 -9.52
CA LYS A 88 13.00 -14.00 -8.28
C LYS A 88 11.76 -14.01 -7.38
N LYS A 89 10.73 -13.22 -7.72
CA LYS A 89 9.52 -13.02 -6.90
C LYS A 89 9.84 -12.71 -5.42
N CYS A 90 10.89 -11.91 -5.18
CA CYS A 90 11.28 -11.49 -3.84
C CYS A 90 10.52 -10.26 -3.32
N LEU A 91 9.53 -9.76 -4.06
CA LEU A 91 8.75 -8.58 -3.73
C LEU A 91 7.30 -8.99 -3.58
N ASP A 92 6.69 -8.68 -2.44
CA ASP A 92 5.32 -9.03 -2.11
C ASP A 92 4.48 -7.81 -1.77
N MET A 93 3.20 -7.88 -2.11
CA MET A 93 2.22 -6.87 -1.77
C MET A 93 1.54 -7.23 -0.45
N ASN A 94 1.96 -6.59 0.63
CA ASN A 94 1.34 -6.76 1.93
C ASN A 94 0.04 -5.94 2.01
N ASN A 95 -0.94 -6.47 2.73
CA ASN A 95 -2.25 -5.86 2.95
C ASN A 95 -2.23 -4.75 4.03
N ASN A 96 -1.05 -4.36 4.47
CA ASN A 96 -0.88 -3.29 5.46
C ASN A 96 -0.80 -1.93 4.75
N TYR A 97 -1.54 -0.94 5.25
CA TYR A 97 -1.34 0.44 4.83
C TYR A 97 0.00 0.95 5.37
N THR A 98 0.60 1.91 4.66
CA THR A 98 1.81 2.58 5.14
C THR A 98 1.49 3.42 6.36
N VAL A 99 2.22 3.21 7.45
CA VAL A 99 2.06 4.03 8.65
C VAL A 99 2.40 5.49 8.35
N PRO A 100 1.68 6.46 8.94
CA PRO A 100 2.05 7.87 8.84
C PRO A 100 3.48 8.08 9.36
N SER A 101 4.30 8.81 8.61
CA SER A 101 5.65 9.22 8.99
C SER A 101 5.72 10.75 9.01
N TYR A 102 6.42 11.32 9.99
CA TYR A 102 6.67 12.76 10.06
C TYR A 102 7.79 13.22 9.11
N GLY A 103 8.65 12.30 8.65
CA GLY A 103 9.80 12.59 7.80
C GLY A 103 9.90 11.70 6.55
N GLU A 104 11.04 11.74 5.86
CA GLU A 104 11.28 10.94 4.65
C GLU A 104 11.17 9.43 4.93
N SER A 105 10.08 8.80 4.49
CA SER A 105 9.87 7.36 4.62
C SER A 105 10.59 6.61 3.49
N LYS A 106 11.92 6.52 3.58
CA LYS A 106 12.78 5.78 2.64
C LYS A 106 13.31 4.52 3.32
N ASP A 107 12.93 3.37 2.79
CA ASP A 107 13.55 2.11 3.22
C ASP A 107 14.80 1.91 2.38
N LYS A 108 15.96 1.72 3.02
CA LYS A 108 17.24 1.44 2.35
C LYS A 108 17.83 0.17 2.95
N PHE A 109 18.24 -0.73 2.09
CA PHE A 109 18.90 -1.97 2.45
C PHE A 109 20.21 -2.06 1.67
N SER A 110 21.29 -2.33 2.38
CA SER A 110 22.61 -2.59 1.82
C SER A 110 23.16 -3.84 2.46
N ASN A 111 23.59 -4.81 1.66
CA ASN A 111 24.46 -5.87 2.14
C ASN A 111 25.88 -5.29 2.13
N ALA A 112 26.32 -4.73 3.25
CA ALA A 112 27.73 -4.46 3.49
C ALA A 112 28.39 -5.72 4.07
#